data_AF-A0A4Y9XLH0-F1
#
_entry.id   AF-A0A4Y9XLH0-F1
#
_cell.length_a   1.000
_cell.length_b   1.000
_cell.length_c   1.000
_cell.angle_alpha   90.00
_cell.angle_beta   90.00
_cell.angle_gamma   90.00
#
_symmetry.space_group_name_H-M   'P 1'
#
loop_
_entity.id
_entity.type
_entity.pdbx_description
1 polymer ?
#
loop_
_entity_poly.entity_id
_entity_poly.type
_entity_poly.pdbx_seq_one_letter_code
_entity_poly.pdbx_strand_id
1 'polypeptide(L)'
;MDLLRVGDPPIHKYRHDLESFFYAYIYFAATYNPDEQAFGYIKDWQLASLVDIGDNKRRFLEEESIRRDVTEAAHDTVKPLLAKGTPLMNLLYQFGDIETDRAIIANLVNNPRMTPERKRAKIESLEKEREAKMSFSIFMESLRVPEEESVCK
;
A
#
# COMPACT_ATOMS: atom_id res chain seq x y z
N MET A 1 -1.71 -0.83 -5.48
CA MET A 1 -1.23 -1.91 -6.36
C MET A 1 -1.49 -1.60 -7.83
N ASP A 2 -1.26 -0.37 -8.28
CA ASP A 2 -1.70 0.05 -9.62
C ASP A 2 -0.68 -0.30 -10.70
N LEU A 3 0.60 -0.20 -10.36
CA LEU A 3 1.72 -0.46 -11.27
C LEU A 3 2.04 -1.95 -11.45
N LEU A 4 1.53 -2.83 -10.60
CA LEU A 4 1.92 -4.25 -10.53
C LEU A 4 0.83 -5.20 -11.02
N ARG A 5 0.00 -4.77 -11.98
CA ARG A 5 -1.12 -5.58 -12.48
C ARG A 5 -1.00 -5.90 -13.95
N VAL A 6 -1.78 -6.91 -14.35
CA VAL A 6 -1.99 -7.25 -15.76
C VAL A 6 -2.62 -6.06 -16.49
N GLY A 7 -2.04 -5.71 -17.63
CA GLY A 7 -2.51 -4.64 -18.52
C GLY A 7 -1.48 -3.54 -18.72
N ASP A 8 -1.91 -2.46 -19.36
CA ASP A 8 -1.05 -1.29 -19.55
C ASP A 8 -0.80 -0.61 -18.20
N PRO A 9 0.48 -0.30 -17.88
CA PRO A 9 0.80 0.45 -16.67
C PRO A 9 0.05 1.78 -16.68
N PRO A 10 -0.67 2.13 -15.59
CA PRO A 10 -1.32 3.42 -15.50
C PRO A 10 -0.25 4.52 -15.46
N ILE A 11 -0.66 5.75 -15.80
CA ILE A 11 0.19 6.93 -15.63
C ILE A 11 0.68 6.97 -14.18
N HIS A 12 2.00 7.06 -14.01
CA HIS A 12 2.62 7.11 -12.70
C HIS A 12 2.14 8.36 -11.94
N LYS A 13 1.73 8.16 -10.69
CA LYS A 13 1.27 9.22 -9.79
C LYS A 13 2.11 9.19 -8.53
N TYR A 14 2.20 10.33 -7.86
CA TYR A 14 2.95 10.48 -6.61
C TYR A 14 2.53 9.46 -5.53
N ARG A 15 1.24 9.10 -5.47
CA ARG A 15 0.74 8.05 -4.57
C ARG A 15 1.44 6.70 -4.75
N HIS A 16 1.92 6.38 -5.95
CA HIS A 16 2.67 5.15 -6.20
C HIS A 16 4.07 5.17 -5.56
N ASP A 17 4.70 6.34 -5.47
CA ASP A 17 5.98 6.49 -4.77
C ASP A 17 5.78 6.29 -3.27
N LEU A 18 4.70 6.84 -2.71
CA LEU A 18 4.30 6.63 -1.32
C LEU A 18 3.97 5.15 -1.03
N GLU A 19 3.24 4.49 -1.94
CA GLU A 19 2.96 3.06 -1.86
C GLU A 19 4.27 2.25 -1.88
N SER A 20 5.20 2.59 -2.77
CA SER A 20 6.50 1.93 -2.86
C SER A 20 7.33 2.10 -1.58
N PHE A 21 7.35 3.31 -1.01
CA PHE A 21 7.98 3.57 0.29
C PHE A 21 7.35 2.73 1.40
N PHE A 22 6.01 2.66 1.46
CA PHE A 22 5.31 1.84 2.45
C PHE A 22 5.78 0.38 2.39
N TYR A 23 5.87 -0.23 1.20
CA TYR A 23 6.38 -1.60 1.07
C TYR A 23 7.85 -1.73 1.46
N ALA A 24 8.69 -0.74 1.16
CA ALA A 24 10.08 -0.74 1.63
C ALA A 24 10.16 -0.67 3.16
N TYR A 25 9.28 0.10 3.80
CA TYR A 25 9.24 0.21 5.26
C TYR A 25 8.74 -1.09 5.92
N ILE A 26 7.71 -1.74 5.35
CA ILE A 26 7.32 -3.08 5.78
C ILE A 26 8.46 -4.08 5.60
N TYR A 27 9.14 -4.07 4.46
CA TYR A 27 10.27 -4.96 4.20
C TYR A 27 11.36 -4.79 5.25
N PHE A 28 11.70 -3.53 5.58
CA PHE A 28 12.64 -3.23 6.67
C PHE A 28 12.16 -3.80 8.00
N ALA A 29 10.95 -3.47 8.43
CA ALA A 29 10.43 -3.90 9.73
C ALA A 29 10.29 -5.43 9.84
N ALA A 30 10.01 -6.12 8.73
CA ALA A 30 9.82 -7.55 8.69
C ALA A 30 11.14 -8.35 8.59
N THR A 31 12.19 -7.79 7.98
CA THR A 31 13.37 -8.58 7.60
C THR A 31 14.71 -8.06 8.12
N TYR A 32 14.79 -6.81 8.61
CA TYR A 32 16.04 -6.27 9.10
C TYR A 32 16.43 -6.89 10.43
N ASN A 33 17.62 -7.49 10.48
CA ASN A 33 18.26 -7.99 11.69
C ASN A 33 19.41 -7.05 12.07
N PRO A 34 19.31 -6.29 13.18
CA PRO A 34 20.36 -5.37 13.60
C PRO A 34 21.63 -6.07 14.10
N ASP A 35 21.54 -7.30 14.61
CA ASP A 35 22.70 -8.04 15.13
C ASP A 35 23.61 -8.50 13.99
N GLU A 36 23.00 -8.90 12.88
CA GLU A 36 23.70 -9.32 11.64
C GLU A 36 23.91 -8.16 10.66
N GLN A 37 23.30 -6.99 10.92
CA GLN A 37 23.26 -5.83 10.02
C GLN A 37 22.81 -6.21 8.60
N ALA A 38 21.87 -7.15 8.50
CA ALA A 38 21.46 -7.76 7.24
C ALA A 38 19.93 -7.79 7.11
N PHE A 39 19.47 -7.88 5.87
CA PHE A 39 18.07 -8.12 5.54
C PHE A 39 17.85 -9.59 5.21
N GLY A 40 16.79 -10.18 5.76
CA GLY A 40 16.23 -11.42 5.27
C GLY A 40 15.51 -11.25 3.93
N TYR A 41 14.67 -12.23 3.60
CA TYR A 41 13.95 -12.29 2.31
C TYR A 41 12.45 -12.53 2.51
N ILE A 42 11.63 -11.77 1.80
CA ILE A 42 10.21 -12.09 1.58
C ILE A 42 10.11 -12.67 0.17
N LYS A 43 10.16 -14.01 0.05
CA LYS A 43 10.22 -14.71 -1.24
C LYS A 43 9.10 -14.28 -2.20
N ASP A 44 7.90 -14.13 -1.66
CA ASP A 44 6.70 -13.75 -2.41
C ASP A 44 6.77 -12.33 -3.02
N TRP A 45 7.70 -11.49 -2.55
CA TRP A 45 7.89 -10.13 -3.06
C TRP A 45 9.10 -10.02 -4.01
N GLN A 46 9.81 -11.12 -4.25
CA GLN A 46 11.01 -11.18 -5.11
C GLN A 46 10.83 -12.18 -6.26
N LEU A 47 9.59 -12.37 -6.71
CA LEU A 47 9.25 -13.24 -7.83
C LEU A 47 9.67 -12.62 -9.17
N ALA A 48 9.83 -13.45 -10.20
CA ALA A 48 10.15 -12.97 -11.54
C ALA A 48 8.97 -12.22 -12.20
N SER A 49 7.74 -12.50 -11.78
CA SER A 49 6.52 -11.90 -12.30
C SER A 49 6.11 -10.69 -11.47
N LEU A 50 6.06 -9.50 -12.07
CA LEU A 50 5.53 -8.29 -11.42
C LEU A 50 4.06 -8.46 -11.02
N VAL A 51 3.29 -9.23 -11.78
CA VAL A 51 1.89 -9.54 -11.48
C VAL A 51 1.78 -10.35 -10.20
N ASP A 52 2.63 -11.38 -10.05
CA ASP A 52 2.61 -12.24 -8.87
C ASP A 52 3.07 -11.46 -7.62
N ILE A 53 4.08 -10.59 -7.77
CA ILE A 53 4.48 -9.64 -6.71
C ILE A 53 3.30 -8.75 -6.32
N GLY A 54 2.58 -8.19 -7.31
CA GLY A 54 1.41 -7.36 -7.09
C GLY A 54 0.30 -8.08 -6.34
N ASP A 55 0.00 -9.33 -6.73
CA ASP A 55 -1.00 -10.15 -6.07
C ASP A 55 -0.61 -10.49 -4.63
N ASN A 56 0.65 -10.86 -4.38
CA ASN A 56 1.13 -11.14 -3.01
C ASN A 56 1.10 -9.90 -2.12
N LYS A 57 1.47 -8.73 -2.66
CA LYS A 57 1.38 -7.45 -1.93
C LYS A 57 -0.08 -7.05 -1.65
N ARG A 58 -1.00 -7.27 -2.60
CA ARG A 58 -2.44 -7.10 -2.35
C ARG A 58 -2.91 -8.01 -1.22
N ARG A 59 -2.60 -9.30 -1.29
CA ARG A 59 -3.00 -10.27 -0.25
C ARG A 59 -2.44 -9.90 1.12
N PHE A 60 -1.24 -9.33 1.17
CA PHE A 60 -0.69 -8.78 2.42
C PHE A 60 -1.56 -7.61 2.97
N LEU A 61 -2.07 -6.71 2.12
CA LEU A 61 -2.99 -5.65 2.57
C LEU A 61 -4.33 -6.19 3.07
N GLU A 62 -4.83 -7.30 2.51
CA GLU A 62 -6.18 -7.82 2.76
C GLU A 62 -6.21 -8.88 3.87
N GLU A 63 -5.27 -9.83 3.86
CA GLU A 63 -5.29 -11.05 4.66
C GLU A 63 -4.40 -10.94 5.92
N GLU A 64 -5.01 -11.05 7.11
CA GLU A 64 -4.26 -11.02 8.37
C GLU A 64 -3.29 -12.19 8.52
N SER A 65 -3.65 -13.38 8.01
CA SER A 65 -2.76 -14.54 8.00
C SER A 65 -1.47 -14.24 7.24
N ILE A 66 -1.57 -13.69 6.03
CA ILE A 66 -0.41 -13.35 5.20
C ILE A 66 0.45 -12.29 5.88
N ARG A 67 -0.16 -11.29 6.52
CA ARG A 67 0.60 -10.31 7.31
C ARG A 67 1.39 -10.95 8.44
N ARG A 68 0.74 -11.82 9.22
CA ARG A 68 1.37 -12.52 10.33
C ARG A 68 2.55 -13.34 9.83
N ASP A 69 2.38 -14.09 8.75
CA ASP A 69 3.42 -14.94 8.20
C ASP A 69 4.61 -14.11 7.67
N VAL A 70 4.35 -12.96 7.02
CA VAL A 70 5.41 -12.02 6.58
C VAL A 70 6.18 -11.41 7.75
N THR A 71 5.51 -11.18 8.88
CA THR A 71 6.07 -10.46 10.04
C THR A 71 6.56 -11.37 11.16
N GLU A 72 6.42 -12.68 11.00
CA GLU A 72 6.75 -13.68 12.04
C GLU A 72 8.22 -13.62 12.43
N ALA A 73 9.10 -13.55 11.43
CA ALA A 73 10.55 -13.53 11.60
C ALA A 73 11.13 -12.15 11.93
N ALA A 74 10.29 -11.14 12.14
CA ALA A 74 10.75 -9.79 12.48
C ALA A 74 11.54 -9.81 13.80
N HIS A 75 12.72 -9.18 13.78
CA HIS A 75 13.59 -9.10 14.96
C HIS A 75 12.91 -8.30 16.09
N ASP A 76 13.10 -8.74 17.34
CA ASP A 76 12.36 -8.20 18.50
C ASP A 76 12.52 -6.68 18.71
N THR A 77 13.63 -6.10 18.26
CA THR A 77 13.87 -4.66 18.36
C THR A 77 13.07 -3.83 17.35
N VAL A 78 12.73 -4.38 16.17
CA VAL A 78 11.97 -3.69 15.13
C VAL A 78 10.50 -4.13 15.09
N LYS A 79 10.19 -5.30 15.66
CA LYS A 79 8.83 -5.85 15.78
C LYS A 79 7.80 -4.87 16.37
N PRO A 80 8.12 -3.98 17.33
CA PRO A 80 7.18 -2.97 17.82
C PRO A 80 6.65 -2.03 16.72
N LEU A 81 7.38 -1.82 15.62
CA LEU A 81 6.89 -1.04 14.47
C LEU A 81 5.66 -1.66 13.80
N LEU A 82 5.50 -2.98 13.91
CA LEU A 82 4.43 -3.77 13.30
C LEU A 82 3.23 -3.94 14.23
N ALA A 83 3.26 -3.35 15.43
CA ALA A 83 2.16 -3.40 16.37
C ALA A 83 0.96 -2.56 15.90
N LYS A 84 -0.26 -2.96 16.29
CA LYS A 84 -1.47 -2.21 15.95
C LYS A 84 -1.41 -0.78 16.51
N GLY A 85 -1.77 0.20 15.69
CA GLY A 85 -1.81 1.61 16.07
C GLY A 85 -0.48 2.35 15.90
N THR A 86 0.58 1.66 15.45
CA THR A 86 1.80 2.35 15.01
C THR A 86 1.57 3.11 13.71
N PRO A 87 2.41 4.12 13.41
CA PRO A 87 2.39 4.81 12.13
C PRO A 87 2.42 3.88 10.91
N LEU A 88 3.30 2.86 10.93
CA LEU A 88 3.44 1.90 9.84
C LEU A 88 2.16 1.08 9.63
N MET A 89 1.51 0.64 10.72
CA MET A 89 0.26 -0.10 10.61
C MET A 89 -0.92 0.80 10.22
N ASN A 90 -0.90 2.09 10.54
CA ASN A 90 -1.91 3.03 10.04
C ASN A 90 -1.81 3.22 8.52
N LEU A 91 -0.58 3.30 7.98
CA LEU A 91 -0.36 3.31 6.53
C LEU A 91 -0.88 2.03 5.87
N LEU A 92 -0.70 0.87 6.51
CA LEU A 92 -1.23 -0.40 6.01
C LEU A 92 -2.76 -0.34 5.83
N TYR A 93 -3.49 0.17 6.81
CA TYR A 93 -4.95 0.32 6.70
C TYR A 93 -5.35 1.31 5.61
N GLN A 94 -4.65 2.45 5.49
CA GLN A 94 -4.95 3.44 4.44
C GLN A 94 -4.72 2.87 3.03
N PHE A 95 -3.61 2.16 2.80
CA PHE A 95 -3.37 1.51 1.51
C PHE A 95 -4.34 0.35 1.27
N GLY A 96 -4.78 -0.35 2.31
CA GLY A 96 -5.86 -1.35 2.24
C GLY A 96 -7.20 -0.75 1.81
N ASP A 97 -7.56 0.42 2.33
CA ASP A 97 -8.79 1.13 1.92
C ASP A 97 -8.73 1.59 0.47
N ILE A 98 -7.57 2.07 0.00
CA ILE A 98 -7.34 2.47 -1.40
C ILE A 98 -7.46 1.27 -2.35
N GLU A 99 -7.00 0.11 -1.91
CA GLU A 99 -7.13 -1.14 -2.64
C GLU A 99 -8.58 -1.64 -2.67
N THR A 100 -9.30 -1.52 -1.56
CA THR A 100 -10.73 -1.83 -1.46
C THR A 100 -11.56 -0.96 -2.40
N ASP A 101 -11.31 0.35 -2.45
CA ASP A 101 -11.99 1.26 -3.39
C ASP A 101 -11.78 0.84 -4.84
N ARG A 102 -10.58 0.36 -5.17
CA ARG A 102 -10.29 -0.12 -6.52
C ARG A 102 -11.11 -1.37 -6.85
N ALA A 103 -11.25 -2.31 -5.92
CA ALA A 103 -12.10 -3.48 -6.09
C ALA A 103 -13.57 -3.07 -6.32
N ILE A 104 -14.06 -2.06 -5.59
CA ILE A 104 -15.41 -1.50 -5.79
C ILE A 104 -15.55 -0.90 -7.19
N ILE A 105 -14.59 -0.11 -7.65
CA ILE A 105 -14.58 0.48 -9.01
C ILE A 105 -14.62 -0.64 -10.06
N ALA A 106 -13.79 -1.67 -9.92
CA ALA A 106 -13.76 -2.81 -10.85
C ALA A 106 -15.11 -3.54 -10.92
N ASN A 107 -15.79 -3.72 -9.78
CA ASN A 107 -17.12 -4.31 -9.72
C ASN A 107 -18.17 -3.42 -10.40
N LEU A 108 -18.06 -2.08 -10.27
CA LEU A 108 -18.96 -1.13 -10.95
C LEU A 108 -18.79 -1.15 -12.47
N VAL A 109 -17.55 -1.26 -12.98
CA VAL A 109 -17.27 -1.41 -14.41
C VAL A 109 -18.06 -2.58 -14.99
N ASN A 110 -18.07 -3.71 -14.29
CA ASN A 110 -18.71 -4.94 -14.72
C ASN A 110 -20.22 -5.02 -14.38
N ASN A 111 -20.81 -4.02 -13.71
CA ASN A 111 -22.20 -4.07 -13.29
C ASN A 111 -23.16 -3.91 -14.50
N PRO A 112 -24.01 -4.91 -14.81
CA PRO A 112 -24.93 -4.84 -15.96
C PRO A 112 -26.20 -4.04 -15.66
N ARG A 113 -26.47 -3.70 -14.40
CA ARG A 113 -27.73 -3.06 -13.95
C ARG A 113 -27.71 -1.54 -14.01
N MET A 114 -26.59 -0.92 -14.38
CA MET A 114 -26.42 0.53 -14.41
C MET A 114 -26.26 1.04 -15.84
N THR A 115 -26.86 2.21 -16.12
CA THR A 115 -26.63 2.89 -17.41
C THR A 115 -25.17 3.33 -17.52
N PRO A 116 -24.61 3.42 -18.75
CA PRO A 116 -23.23 3.85 -18.98
C PRO A 116 -22.90 5.21 -18.35
N GLU A 117 -23.82 6.17 -18.40
CA GLU A 117 -23.63 7.54 -17.90
C GLU A 117 -23.52 7.54 -16.37
N ARG A 118 -24.45 6.86 -15.70
CA ARG A 118 -24.45 6.75 -14.23
C ARG A 118 -23.24 5.99 -13.73
N LYS A 119 -22.82 4.95 -14.47
CA LYS A 119 -21.61 4.18 -14.19
C LYS A 119 -20.37 5.08 -14.29
N ARG A 120 -20.23 5.84 -15.38
CA ARG A 120 -19.10 6.75 -15.60
C ARG A 120 -19.00 7.80 -14.49
N ALA A 121 -20.11 8.47 -14.17
CA ALA A 121 -20.12 9.48 -13.11
C ALA A 121 -19.74 8.91 -11.75
N LYS A 122 -20.21 7.70 -11.42
CA LYS A 122 -19.87 7.05 -10.14
C LYS A 122 -18.42 6.60 -10.08
N ILE A 123 -17.89 6.05 -11.17
CA ILE A 123 -16.47 5.67 -11.29
C ILE A 123 -15.59 6.91 -11.11
N GLU A 124 -15.87 7.99 -11.83
CA GLU A 124 -15.07 9.22 -11.75
C GLU A 124 -15.06 9.81 -10.33
N SER A 125 -16.20 9.80 -9.63
CA SER A 125 -16.28 10.22 -8.22
C SER A 125 -15.39 9.37 -7.32
N LEU A 126 -15.49 8.04 -7.45
CA LEU A 126 -14.72 7.11 -6.63
C LEU A 126 -13.22 7.16 -6.94
N GLU A 127 -12.83 7.36 -8.20
CA GLU A 127 -11.43 7.52 -8.57
C GLU A 127 -10.82 8.78 -7.96
N LYS A 128 -11.57 9.89 -7.91
CA LYS A 128 -11.15 11.13 -7.24
C LYS A 128 -11.02 10.93 -5.73
N GLU A 129 -12.02 10.31 -5.10
CA GLU A 129 -12.00 9.99 -3.67
C GLU A 129 -10.80 9.10 -3.32
N ARG A 130 -10.59 8.04 -4.10
CA ARG A 130 -9.48 7.10 -3.93
C ARG A 130 -8.12 7.78 -4.06
N GLU A 131 -7.94 8.66 -5.04
CA GLU A 131 -6.68 9.40 -5.21
C GLU A 131 -6.43 10.36 -4.04
N ALA A 132 -7.48 10.99 -3.51
CA ALA A 132 -7.39 11.92 -2.40
C ALA A 132 -7.05 11.27 -1.05
N LYS A 133 -7.23 9.94 -0.91
CA LYS A 133 -6.94 9.21 0.34
C LYS A 133 -5.45 9.17 0.73
N MET A 134 -4.55 9.49 -0.20
CA MET A 134 -3.12 9.44 0.07
C MET A 134 -2.37 10.51 -0.70
N SER A 135 -2.29 11.69 -0.09
CA SER A 135 -1.39 12.77 -0.47
C SER A 135 -0.10 12.72 0.34
N PHE A 136 0.89 13.55 -0.01
CA PHE A 136 2.09 13.72 0.79
C PHE A 136 1.78 14.10 2.24
N SER A 137 0.92 15.09 2.45
CA SER A 137 0.59 15.57 3.79
C SER A 137 -0.12 14.50 4.63
N ILE A 138 -1.05 13.75 4.04
CA ILE A 138 -1.70 12.61 4.73
C ILE A 138 -0.67 11.56 5.10
N PHE A 139 0.29 11.29 4.22
CA PHE A 139 1.36 10.32 4.47
C PHE A 139 2.27 10.76 5.61
N MET A 140 2.71 12.02 5.62
CA MET A 140 3.57 12.58 6.68
C MET A 140 2.86 12.64 8.03
N GLU A 141 1.59 13.07 8.04
CA GLU A 141 0.75 13.05 9.23
C GLU A 141 0.61 11.62 9.79
N SER A 142 0.40 10.65 8.90
CA SER A 142 0.29 9.23 9.27
C SER A 142 1.59 8.68 9.89
N LEU A 143 2.74 9.18 9.43
CA LEU A 143 4.06 8.88 10.00
C LEU A 143 4.32 9.58 11.34
N ARG A 144 3.45 10.51 11.76
CA ARG A 144 3.65 11.40 12.93
C ARG A 144 4.97 12.18 12.86
N VAL A 145 5.45 12.45 11.65
CA VAL A 145 6.61 13.31 11.41
C VAL A 145 6.06 14.71 11.17
N PRO A 146 6.47 15.74 11.93
CA PRO A 146 6.05 17.10 11.64
C PRO A 146 6.52 17.46 10.22
N GLU A 147 5.64 18.05 9.41
CA GLU A 147 6.08 18.71 8.18
C GLU A 147 7.02 19.84 8.61
N GLU A 148 8.32 19.69 8.35
CA GLU A 148 9.26 20.79 8.58
C GLU A 148 8.80 21.96 7.70
N GLU A 149 8.37 23.06 8.32
CA GLU A 149 8.19 24.33 7.62
C GLU A 149 9.47 24.59 6.83
N SER A 150 9.36 24.73 5.51
CA SER A 150 10.48 25.02 4.64
C SER A 150 11.25 26.22 5.20
N VAL A 151 12.39 25.98 5.83
CA VAL A 151 13.33 27.04 6.19
C VAL A 151 13.98 27.47 4.88
N CYS A 152 13.32 28.39 4.17
CA CYS A 152 14.00 29.27 3.24
C CYS A 152 15.04 30.06 4.05
N LYS A 153 16.31 29.70 3.89
CA LYS A 153 17.45 30.55 4.21
C LYS A 153 18.05 31.07 2.92
#